data_AF-A0A8H7GEX4-F1
#
_entry.id   AF-A0A8H7GEX4-F1
#
_cell.length_a   1.000
_cell.length_b   1.000
_cell.length_c   1.000
_cell.angle_alpha   90.00
_cell.angle_beta   90.00
_cell.angle_gamma   90.00
#
_symmetry.space_group_name_H-M   'P 1'
#
loop_
_entity.id
_entity.type
_entity.pdbx_description
1 polymer ?
#
loop_
_entity_poly.entity_id
_entity_poly.type
_entity_poly.pdbx_seq_one_letter_code
_entity_poly.pdbx_strand_id
1 'polypeptide(L)'
;MLWIYPKRKNVKVTTASPDSLTSYIMKRGNDHKFCSTCGINVVNEIPGYDALPVNARLLRGIDLKDMERRKHDGFADGEKYVVPE
;
A
#
# COMPACT_ATOMS: atom_id res chain seq x y z
N MET A 1 7.75 -1.86 4.83
CA MET A 1 6.60 -1.00 5.22
C MET A 1 5.72 -1.77 6.19
N LEU A 2 4.96 -1.07 7.05
CA LEU A 2 4.01 -1.71 7.97
C LEU A 2 2.60 -1.50 7.43
N TRP A 3 1.92 -2.60 7.12
CA TRP A 3 0.63 -2.61 6.45
C TRP A 3 -0.44 -3.15 7.37
N ILE A 4 -1.59 -2.48 7.39
CA ILE A 4 -2.84 -3.06 7.87
C ILE A 4 -3.74 -3.35 6.68
N TYR A 5 -4.57 -4.38 6.78
CA TYR A 5 -5.45 -4.85 5.71
C TYR A 5 -6.94 -4.75 6.13
N PRO A 6 -7.46 -3.53 6.38
CA PRO A 6 -8.87 -3.34 6.64
C PRO A 6 -9.70 -3.65 5.37
N LYS A 7 -10.96 -4.05 5.57
CA LYS A 7 -11.92 -4.16 4.45
C LYS A 7 -12.05 -2.83 3.74
N ARG A 8 -12.14 -2.86 2.41
CA ARG A 8 -12.21 -1.65 1.56
C ARG A 8 -13.31 -0.69 2.02
N LYS A 9 -14.49 -1.22 2.38
CA LYS A 9 -15.61 -0.41 2.89
C LYS A 9 -15.32 0.38 4.17
N ASN A 10 -14.30 -0.02 4.94
CA ASN A 10 -13.91 0.64 6.19
C ASN A 10 -12.86 1.73 5.97
N VAL A 11 -12.41 1.95 4.72
CA VAL A 11 -11.39 2.95 4.40
C VAL A 11 -11.95 3.96 3.42
N LYS A 12 -11.88 5.23 3.80
CA LYS A 12 -12.14 6.36 2.92
C LYS A 12 -10.88 7.19 2.81
N VAL A 13 -10.30 7.26 1.61
CA VAL A 13 -9.15 8.12 1.34
C VAL A 13 -9.67 9.54 1.06
N THR A 14 -9.28 10.50 1.88
CA THR A 14 -9.61 11.92 1.71
C THR A 14 -8.36 12.67 1.26
N THR A 15 -8.39 13.24 0.06
CA THR A 15 -7.31 14.07 -0.48
C THR A 15 -7.72 15.53 -0.55
N ALA A 16 -6.74 16.45 -0.56
CA ALA A 16 -7.01 17.87 -0.78
C ALA A 16 -7.42 18.15 -2.25
N SER A 17 -6.93 17.33 -3.18
CA SER A 17 -7.26 17.37 -4.61
C SER A 17 -7.28 15.94 -5.20
N PRO A 18 -8.06 15.66 -6.26
CA PRO A 18 -8.00 14.39 -6.98
C PRO A 18 -6.58 13.97 -7.41
N ASP A 19 -5.71 14.93 -7.74
CA ASP A 19 -4.36 14.70 -8.25
C ASP A 19 -3.30 14.57 -7.13
N SER A 20 -3.73 14.53 -5.87
CA SER A 20 -2.80 14.43 -4.72
C SER A 20 -2.14 13.07 -4.58
N LEU A 21 -2.63 12.05 -5.30
CA LEU A 21 -2.09 10.70 -5.29
C LEU A 21 -1.58 10.30 -6.67
N THR A 22 -0.32 9.86 -6.72
CA THR A 22 0.29 9.25 -7.89
C THR A 22 0.32 7.74 -7.72
N SER A 23 0.08 7.02 -8.82
CA SER A 23 0.00 5.56 -8.86
C SER A 23 1.25 4.96 -9.49
N TYR A 24 1.76 3.87 -8.90
CA TYR A 24 2.77 3.01 -9.51
C TYR A 24 2.24 1.58 -9.55
N ILE A 25 1.98 1.10 -10.75
CA ILE A 25 1.47 -0.25 -10.99
C ILE A 25 2.66 -1.20 -11.10
N MET A 26 2.78 -2.13 -10.15
CA MET A 26 3.76 -3.21 -10.25
C MET A 26 3.30 -4.28 -11.24
N LYS A 27 4.23 -5.10 -11.74
CA LYS A 27 3.98 -6.20 -12.72
C LYS A 27 2.79 -7.13 -12.39
N ARG A 28 2.36 -7.19 -11.13
CA ARG A 28 1.25 -8.02 -10.63
C ARG A 28 -0.10 -7.29 -10.54
N GLY A 29 -0.19 -6.07 -11.07
CA GLY A 29 -1.41 -5.27 -11.02
C GLY A 29 -1.67 -4.59 -9.67
N ASN A 30 -0.76 -4.75 -8.70
CA ASN A 30 -0.82 -4.00 -7.45
C ASN A 30 -0.51 -2.54 -7.74
N ASP A 31 -1.49 -1.67 -7.55
CA ASP A 31 -1.37 -0.23 -7.70
C ASP A 31 -0.99 0.40 -6.36
N HIS A 32 0.25 0.83 -6.25
CA HIS A 32 0.76 1.52 -5.08
C HIS A 32 0.48 3.02 -5.22
N LYS A 33 -0.35 3.59 -4.33
CA LYS A 33 -0.69 5.02 -4.33
C LYS A 33 0.17 5.79 -3.33
N PHE A 34 0.82 6.83 -3.82
CA PHE A 34 1.73 7.69 -3.06
C PHE A 34 1.27 9.13 -3.10
N CYS A 35 1.54 9.90 -2.05
CA CYS A 35 1.38 11.34 -2.10
C CYS A 35 2.34 11.94 -3.14
N SER A 36 1.79 12.69 -4.09
CA SER A 36 2.57 13.31 -5.18
C SER A 36 3.57 14.36 -4.70
N THR A 37 3.35 14.94 -3.51
CA THR A 37 4.22 15.97 -2.93
C THR A 37 5.37 15.39 -2.10
N CYS A 38 5.08 14.44 -1.20
CA CYS A 38 6.09 13.92 -0.25
C CYS A 38 6.58 12.50 -0.56
N GLY A 39 6.01 11.83 -1.58
CA GLY A 39 6.41 10.48 -1.99
C GLY A 39 6.03 9.38 -1.00
N ILE A 40 5.27 9.69 0.05
CA ILE A 40 4.86 8.71 1.04
C ILE A 40 3.79 7.80 0.46
N ASN A 41 3.99 6.49 0.58
CA ASN A 41 2.99 5.51 0.20
C ASN A 41 1.83 5.49 1.21
N VAL A 42 0.61 5.67 0.72
CA VAL A 42 -0.60 5.82 1.54
C VAL A 42 -1.43 4.53 1.56
N VAL A 43 -1.80 4.05 0.37
CA VAL A 43 -2.61 2.84 0.18
C VAL A 43 -2.11 2.04 -1.01
N ASN A 44 -2.42 0.74 -1.02
CA ASN A 44 -2.25 -0.08 -2.22
C ASN A 44 -3.61 -0.62 -2.66
N GLU A 45 -3.89 -0.57 -3.95
CA GLU A 45 -5.02 -1.27 -4.54
C GLU A 45 -4.54 -2.59 -5.14
N ILE A 46 -5.14 -3.68 -4.67
CA ILE A 46 -4.87 -5.03 -5.15
C ILE A 46 -6.13 -5.50 -5.88
N PRO A 47 -6.06 -5.75 -7.20
CA PRO A 47 -7.19 -6.25 -7.97
C PRO A 47 -7.72 -7.56 -7.38
N GLY A 48 -9.04 -7.68 -7.25
CA GLY A 48 -9.69 -8.90 -6.71
C GLY A 48 -9.56 -9.09 -5.19
N TYR A 49 -8.98 -8.13 -4.45
CA TYR A 49 -8.84 -8.21 -3.00
C TYR A 49 -9.80 -7.26 -2.28
N ASP A 50 -10.59 -7.78 -1.32
CA ASP A 50 -11.58 -6.99 -0.55
C ASP A 50 -10.94 -6.09 0.53
N ALA A 51 -9.62 -6.14 0.69
CA ALA A 51 -8.91 -5.21 1.57
C ALA A 51 -8.36 -4.02 0.80
N LEU A 52 -8.29 -2.87 1.47
CA LEU A 52 -7.51 -1.72 1.02
C LEU A 52 -6.32 -1.55 1.97
N PRO A 53 -5.14 -2.15 1.67
CA PRO A 53 -3.95 -1.99 2.48
C PRO A 53 -3.64 -0.52 2.76
N VAL A 54 -3.44 -0.18 4.04
CA VAL A 54 -3.09 1.17 4.49
C VAL A 54 -1.75 1.14 5.21
N ASN A 55 -0.90 2.12 4.95
CA ASN A 55 0.35 2.29 5.67
C ASN A 55 0.05 2.71 7.12
N ALA A 56 0.30 1.81 8.07
CA ALA A 56 -0.03 2.02 9.48
C ALA A 56 0.67 3.23 10.10
N ARG A 57 1.82 3.64 9.55
CA ARG A 57 2.59 4.80 10.05
C ARG A 57 1.91 6.15 9.80
N LEU A 58 0.87 6.18 8.96
CA LEU A 58 0.13 7.41 8.65
C LEU A 58 -1.08 7.63 9.56
N LEU A 59 -1.42 6.61 10.37
CA LEU A 59 -2.57 6.68 11.26
C LEU A 59 -2.18 7.37 12.56
N ARG A 60 -2.92 8.43 12.91
CA ARG A 60 -2.75 9.13 14.19
C ARG A 60 -3.35 8.28 15.32
N GLY A 61 -2.70 8.29 16.48
CA GLY A 61 -3.22 7.63 17.68
C GLY A 61 -2.99 6.11 17.74
N ILE A 62 -2.13 5.56 16.87
CA ILE A 62 -1.71 4.16 16.94
C ILE A 62 -0.27 4.11 17.46
N ASP A 63 -0.05 3.36 18.54
CA ASP A 63 1.31 2.94 18.91
C ASP A 63 1.68 1.68 18.13
N LEU A 64 2.75 1.79 17.33
CA LEU A 64 3.23 0.69 16.48
C LEU A 64 3.88 -0.44 17.30
N LYS A 65 4.23 -0.19 18.56
CA LYS A 65 4.88 -1.18 19.44
C LYS A 65 3.93 -2.30 19.85
N ASP A 66 2.64 -1.98 19.99
CA ASP A 66 1.61 -2.89 20.46
C ASP A 66 0.99 -3.72 19.32
N MET A 67 1.42 -3.49 18.09
CA MET A 67 0.92 -4.20 16.91
C MET A 67 1.65 -5.53 16.70
N GLU A 68 0.89 -6.60 16.47
CA GLU A 68 1.44 -7.86 15.95
C GLU A 68 2.06 -7.62 14.56
N ARG A 69 3.30 -8.05 14.39
CA ARG A 69 4.05 -7.87 13.13
C ARG A 69 4.25 -9.20 12.44
N ARG A 70 3.65 -9.35 11.27
CA ARG A 70 3.91 -10.47 10.35
C ARG A 70 4.84 -10.01 9.25
N LYS A 71 5.97 -10.70 9.08
CA LYS A 71 6.90 -10.44 7.97
C LYS A 71 6.29 -11.05 6.71
N HIS A 72 6.21 -10.25 5.66
CA HIS A 72 5.79 -10.69 4.33
C HIS A 72 6.82 -10.20 3.32
N ASP A 73 7.27 -11.11 2.46
CA ASP A 73 8.24 -10.85 1.40
C ASP A 73 7.56 -10.98 0.04
N GLY A 74 7.06 -9.85 -0.48
CA GLY A 74 6.38 -9.83 -1.77
C GLY A 74 7.31 -10.07 -2.97
N PHE A 75 8.64 -10.06 -2.79
CA PHE A 75 9.57 -10.43 -3.85
C PHE A 75 9.65 -11.95 -4.01
N ALA A 76 9.63 -12.69 -2.90
CA ALA A 76 9.68 -14.16 -2.90
C ALA A 76 8.45 -14.78 -3.57
N ASP A 77 7.30 -14.13 -3.50
CA ASP A 77 6.07 -14.61 -4.14
C ASP A 77 6.11 -14.46 -5.67
N GLY A 78 7.08 -13.69 -6.19
CA GLY A 78 7.30 -13.17 -7.55
C GLY A 78 7.87 -14.13 -8.60
N GLU A 79 7.55 -13.93 -9.88
CA GLU A 79 8.50 -14.28 -10.93
C GLU A 79 9.68 -13.31 -10.83
N LYS A 80 10.90 -13.84 -10.73
CA LYS A 80 12.10 -13.01 -10.62
C LYS A 80 12.32 -12.28 -11.94
N TYR A 81 12.76 -11.02 -11.85
CA TYR A 81 13.15 -10.27 -13.03
C TYR A 81 14.28 -11.01 -13.77
N VAL A 82 14.08 -11.21 -15.07
CA VAL A 82 15.09 -11.75 -15.98
C VAL A 82 15.57 -10.58 -16.84
N VAL A 83 16.89 -10.38 -16.90
CA VAL A 83 17.52 -9.36 -17.75
C VAL A 83 17.30 -9.77 -19.21
N PRO A 84 16.75 -8.89 -20.08
CA PRO A 84 16.67 -9.15 -21.51
C PRO A 84 18.07 -9.29 -22.13
N GLU A 85 18.24 -10.22 -23.06
CA GLU A 85 19.46 -10.32 -23.91
C GLU A 85 19.67 -9.07 -24.77
#